data_AF-A0A136WH59-F1
#
_entry.id   AF-A0A136WH59-F1
#
_cell.length_a   1.000
_cell.length_b   1.000
_cell.length_c   1.000
_cell.angle_alpha   90.00
_cell.angle_beta   90.00
_cell.angle_gamma   90.00
#
_symmetry.space_group_name_H-M   'P 1'
#
loop_
_entity.id
_entity.type
_entity.pdbx_description
1 polymer ?
#
loop_
_entity_poly.entity_id
_entity_poly.type
_entity_poly.pdbx_seq_one_letter_code
_entity_poly.pdbx_strand_id
1 'polypeptide(L)'
;MEQDKTSIYVDYLNQKVLPAINYDRLQASYGTQDKDYAKAVLHLLHQAMVHCYGTDYLTEGVTDYVMVPGVVQSKEKGNLCIALLELDLTSSGEHYETKFLTGYGILPQSDPELPDHIRAYIRDTFIPYDYGYTAAIPSDIHVNKSSLPEAVREMLSTFQNHVAILESAPEMSEQEELER
;
A
#
# COMPACT_ATOMS: atom_id res chain seq x y z
N MET A 1 -6.71 -26.80 -5.58
CA MET A 1 -6.65 -25.78 -4.51
C MET A 1 -6.88 -24.45 -5.18
N GLU A 2 -7.92 -23.75 -4.79
CA GLU A 2 -8.10 -22.35 -5.18
C GLU A 2 -6.89 -21.55 -4.67
N GLN A 3 -6.29 -20.75 -5.53
CA GLN A 3 -5.13 -19.94 -5.15
C GLN A 3 -5.64 -18.84 -4.20
N ASP A 4 -4.97 -18.69 -3.06
CA ASP A 4 -5.28 -17.65 -2.09
C ASP A 4 -5.29 -16.26 -2.77
N LYS A 5 -6.38 -15.51 -2.59
CA LYS A 5 -6.58 -14.22 -3.28
C LYS A 5 -5.53 -13.19 -2.89
N THR A 6 -5.02 -13.27 -1.65
CA THR A 6 -3.94 -12.41 -1.18
C THR A 6 -2.65 -12.70 -1.94
N SER A 7 -2.34 -13.98 -2.17
CA SER A 7 -1.20 -14.39 -3.01
C SER A 7 -1.34 -13.87 -4.45
N ILE A 8 -2.53 -13.95 -5.05
CA ILE A 8 -2.80 -13.38 -6.39
C ILE A 8 -2.54 -11.88 -6.40
N TYR A 9 -3.00 -11.16 -5.38
CA TYR A 9 -2.80 -9.72 -5.27
C TYR A 9 -1.31 -9.36 -5.14
N VAL A 10 -0.57 -10.07 -4.28
CA VAL A 10 0.88 -9.87 -4.11
C VAL A 10 1.64 -10.12 -5.43
N ASP A 11 1.33 -11.19 -6.14
CA ASP A 11 1.94 -11.49 -7.44
C ASP A 11 1.64 -10.38 -8.46
N TYR A 12 0.40 -9.90 -8.51
CA TYR A 12 0.00 -8.81 -9.40
C TYR A 12 0.75 -7.52 -9.08
N LEU A 13 0.87 -7.17 -7.79
CA LEU A 13 1.62 -5.99 -7.36
C LEU A 13 3.08 -6.07 -7.83
N ASN A 14 3.75 -7.18 -7.55
CA ASN A 14 5.15 -7.39 -7.89
C ASN A 14 5.42 -7.35 -9.40
N GLN A 15 4.50 -7.85 -10.22
CA GLN A 15 4.69 -7.93 -11.67
C GLN A 15 4.25 -6.68 -12.43
N LYS A 16 3.21 -5.98 -11.94
CA LYS A 16 2.51 -4.95 -12.74
C LYS A 16 2.50 -3.56 -12.11
N VAL A 17 2.47 -3.47 -10.79
CA VAL A 17 2.24 -2.19 -10.11
C VAL A 17 3.54 -1.61 -9.57
N LEU A 18 4.23 -2.36 -8.72
CA LEU A 18 5.41 -1.89 -8.00
C LEU A 18 6.57 -1.49 -8.92
N PRO A 19 6.87 -2.24 -10.02
CA PRO A 19 7.91 -1.82 -10.96
C PRO A 19 7.59 -0.53 -11.72
N ALA A 20 6.32 -0.13 -11.80
CA ALA A 20 5.88 1.06 -12.51
C ALA A 20 5.84 2.33 -11.63
N ILE A 21 6.13 2.20 -10.32
CA ILE A 21 6.16 3.32 -9.39
C ILE A 21 7.53 3.99 -9.44
N ASN A 22 7.54 5.31 -9.65
CA ASN A 22 8.71 6.14 -9.47
C ASN A 22 8.83 6.53 -7.99
N TYR A 23 9.66 5.81 -7.23
CA TYR A 23 9.74 5.95 -5.77
C TYR A 23 10.31 7.30 -5.31
N ASP A 24 11.22 7.92 -6.08
CA ASP A 24 11.71 9.26 -5.78
C ASP A 24 10.60 10.31 -5.90
N ARG A 25 9.82 10.22 -6.98
CA ARG A 25 8.64 11.08 -7.19
C ARG A 25 7.58 10.84 -6.12
N LEU A 26 7.38 9.59 -5.71
CA LEU A 26 6.48 9.22 -4.63
C LEU A 26 6.91 9.85 -3.30
N GLN A 27 8.18 9.70 -2.94
CA GLN A 27 8.75 10.26 -1.71
C GLN A 27 8.62 11.78 -1.67
N ALA A 28 8.88 12.47 -2.79
CA ALA A 28 8.70 13.92 -2.89
C ALA A 28 7.21 14.31 -2.80
N SER A 29 6.31 13.51 -3.39
CA SER A 29 4.88 13.81 -3.43
C SER A 29 4.24 13.88 -2.04
N TYR A 30 4.70 13.09 -1.07
CA TYR A 30 4.18 13.14 0.31
C TYR A 30 4.26 14.52 0.96
N GLY A 31 5.30 15.30 0.62
CA GLY A 31 5.51 16.65 1.14
C GLY A 31 4.79 17.75 0.36
N THR A 32 4.17 17.44 -0.77
CA THR A 32 3.42 18.43 -1.57
C THR A 32 2.06 18.75 -0.93
N GLN A 33 1.50 19.90 -1.29
CA GLN A 33 0.17 20.30 -0.82
C GLN A 33 -0.89 19.28 -1.25
N ASP A 34 -0.96 19.00 -2.55
CA ASP A 34 -2.05 18.20 -3.14
C ASP A 34 -1.77 16.69 -3.15
N LYS A 35 -0.50 16.26 -3.05
CA LYS A 35 -0.08 14.85 -2.99
C LYS A 35 -0.55 14.03 -4.19
N ASP A 36 -0.73 14.67 -5.34
CA ASP A 36 -1.35 14.09 -6.54
C ASP A 36 -0.73 12.75 -6.95
N TYR A 37 0.60 12.67 -6.99
CA TYR A 37 1.27 11.43 -7.40
C TYR A 37 1.12 10.32 -6.35
N ALA A 38 1.22 10.64 -5.06
CA ALA A 38 0.94 9.68 -3.99
C ALA A 38 -0.52 9.19 -4.05
N LYS A 39 -1.49 10.07 -4.27
CA LYS A 39 -2.90 9.70 -4.44
C LYS A 39 -3.13 8.82 -5.66
N ALA A 40 -2.47 9.13 -6.77
CA ALA A 40 -2.51 8.32 -7.98
C ALA A 40 -1.93 6.91 -7.76
N VAL A 41 -0.80 6.79 -7.06
CA VAL A 41 -0.21 5.50 -6.67
C VAL A 41 -1.15 4.74 -5.73
N LEU A 42 -1.75 5.40 -4.74
CA LEU A 42 -2.71 4.78 -3.82
C LEU A 42 -3.93 4.24 -4.58
N HIS A 43 -4.43 4.99 -5.56
CA HIS A 43 -5.53 4.55 -6.41
C HIS A 43 -5.15 3.34 -7.27
N LEU A 44 -3.96 3.32 -7.85
CA LEU A 44 -3.48 2.18 -8.63
C LEU A 44 -3.39 0.91 -7.77
N LEU A 45 -2.84 1.01 -6.56
CA LEU A 45 -2.78 -0.12 -5.62
C LEU A 45 -4.18 -0.61 -5.24
N HIS A 46 -5.12 0.31 -5.02
CA HIS A 46 -6.52 -0.01 -4.73
C HIS A 46 -7.22 -0.69 -5.91
N GLN A 47 -7.02 -0.21 -7.14
CA GLN A 47 -7.58 -0.85 -8.33
C GLN A 47 -7.05 -2.27 -8.51
N ALA A 48 -5.76 -2.49 -8.28
CA ALA A 48 -5.16 -3.82 -8.29
C ALA A 48 -5.76 -4.73 -7.21
N MET A 49 -6.00 -4.19 -6.00
CA MET A 49 -6.67 -4.91 -4.91
C MET A 49 -8.08 -5.35 -5.32
N VAL A 50 -8.90 -4.41 -5.81
CA VAL A 50 -10.27 -4.71 -6.26
C VAL A 50 -10.28 -5.71 -7.41
N HIS A 51 -9.33 -5.61 -8.34
CA HIS A 51 -9.19 -6.57 -9.44
C HIS A 51 -8.92 -7.99 -8.93
N CYS A 52 -8.01 -8.15 -7.96
CA CYS A 52 -7.58 -9.47 -7.48
C CYS A 52 -8.57 -10.09 -6.48
N TYR A 53 -9.11 -9.30 -5.55
CA TYR A 53 -10.08 -9.79 -4.57
C TYR A 53 -11.51 -9.87 -5.14
N GLY A 54 -11.81 -9.09 -6.18
CA GLY A 54 -13.12 -8.94 -6.80
C GLY A 54 -14.02 -7.88 -6.16
N THR A 55 -13.55 -7.20 -5.11
CA THR A 55 -14.32 -6.20 -4.34
C THR A 55 -13.39 -5.35 -3.48
N ASP A 56 -13.85 -4.17 -3.07
CA ASP A 56 -13.26 -3.34 -2.01
C ASP A 56 -13.96 -3.53 -0.64
N TYR A 57 -15.01 -4.35 -0.59
CA TYR A 57 -15.73 -4.71 0.63
C TYR A 57 -15.24 -6.06 1.13
N LEU A 58 -14.28 -6.05 2.05
CA LEU A 58 -13.56 -7.24 2.48
C LEU A 58 -14.13 -7.76 3.81
N THR A 59 -14.56 -9.02 3.78
CA THR A 59 -15.08 -9.76 4.92
C THR A 59 -14.39 -11.13 4.97
N GLU A 60 -14.54 -11.85 6.09
CA GLU A 60 -14.03 -13.22 6.25
C GLU A 60 -14.49 -14.17 5.13
N GLY A 61 -15.65 -13.91 4.49
CA GLY A 61 -16.14 -14.70 3.36
C GLY A 61 -15.36 -14.50 2.05
N VAL A 62 -14.51 -13.47 1.96
CA VAL A 62 -13.64 -13.20 0.80
C VAL A 62 -12.29 -13.88 0.97
N THR A 63 -11.68 -13.73 2.14
CA THR A 63 -10.38 -14.30 2.55
C THR A 63 -10.23 -14.17 4.06
N ASP A 64 -9.45 -15.04 4.70
CA ASP A 64 -9.14 -14.95 6.13
C ASP A 64 -8.11 -13.85 6.41
N TYR A 65 -7.06 -13.81 5.58
CA TYR A 65 -5.98 -12.83 5.64
C TYR A 65 -5.99 -11.95 4.40
N VAL A 66 -5.75 -10.65 4.59
CA VAL A 66 -5.82 -9.65 3.52
C VAL A 66 -4.61 -8.74 3.57
N MET A 67 -4.14 -8.33 2.40
CA MET A 67 -3.27 -7.17 2.23
C MET A 67 -4.06 -6.03 1.58
N VAL A 68 -4.12 -4.87 2.24
CA VAL A 68 -4.82 -3.68 1.72
C VAL A 68 -3.87 -2.50 1.58
N PRO A 69 -4.01 -1.68 0.54
CA PRO A 69 -3.30 -0.41 0.46
C PRO A 69 -3.96 0.61 1.38
N GLY A 70 -3.11 1.38 2.05
CA GLY A 70 -3.49 2.41 3.00
C GLY A 70 -2.46 3.51 3.13
N VAL A 71 -2.71 4.38 4.09
CA VAL A 71 -1.89 5.56 4.39
C VAL A 71 -1.55 5.53 5.86
N VAL A 72 -0.28 5.75 6.16
CA VAL A 72 0.24 5.90 7.53
C VAL A 72 0.66 7.34 7.74
N GLN A 73 0.50 7.82 8.97
CA GLN A 73 1.10 9.07 9.42
C GLN A 73 1.78 8.88 10.77
N SER A 74 3.05 9.28 10.86
CA SER A 74 3.77 9.34 12.14
C SER A 74 3.06 10.25 13.13
N LYS A 75 2.81 9.74 14.34
CA LYS A 75 2.20 10.51 15.45
C LYS A 75 3.11 11.63 15.94
N GLU A 76 4.42 11.42 15.87
CA GLU A 76 5.40 12.35 16.40
C GLU A 76 5.85 13.38 15.36
N LYS A 77 6.06 12.95 14.11
CA LYS A 77 6.66 13.79 13.07
C LYS A 77 5.67 14.24 12.00
N GLY A 78 4.47 13.65 11.94
CA GLY A 78 3.49 13.94 10.90
C GLY A 78 3.86 13.42 9.51
N ASN A 79 4.96 12.67 9.38
CA ASN A 79 5.42 12.09 8.12
C ASN A 79 4.36 11.14 7.56
N LEU A 80 3.95 11.38 6.31
CA LEU A 80 3.01 10.55 5.58
C LEU A 80 3.73 9.56 4.68
N CYS A 81 3.13 8.38 4.51
CA CYS A 81 3.59 7.36 3.59
C CYS A 81 2.41 6.47 3.18
N ILE A 82 2.47 5.91 1.97
CA ILE A 82 1.56 4.83 1.57
C ILE A 82 2.11 3.53 2.14
N ALA A 83 1.24 2.68 2.66
CA ALA A 83 1.62 1.36 3.13
C ALA A 83 0.74 0.27 2.54
N LEU A 84 1.30 -0.94 2.47
CA LEU A 84 0.52 -2.17 2.36
C LEU A 84 0.37 -2.74 3.77
N LEU A 85 -0.87 -2.88 4.22
CA LEU A 85 -1.24 -3.32 5.57
C LEU A 85 -1.76 -4.74 5.47
N GLU A 86 -1.18 -5.65 6.25
CA GLU A 86 -1.68 -7.02 6.38
C GLU A 86 -2.59 -7.11 7.61
N LEU A 87 -3.81 -7.59 7.41
CA LEU A 87 -4.84 -7.69 8.45
C LEU A 87 -5.41 -9.12 8.51
N ASP A 88 -5.74 -9.57 9.71
CA ASP A 88 -6.49 -10.80 9.96
C ASP A 88 -7.99 -10.48 10.08
N LEU A 89 -8.78 -10.87 9.09
CA LEU A 89 -10.22 -10.61 9.09
C LEU A 89 -10.96 -11.49 10.09
N THR A 90 -10.41 -12.67 10.42
CA THR A 90 -10.99 -13.61 11.40
C THR A 90 -10.74 -13.17 12.84
N SER A 91 -9.80 -12.24 13.04
CA SER A 91 -9.50 -11.61 14.33
C SER A 91 -9.94 -10.14 14.36
N SER A 92 -11.15 -9.83 13.86
CA SER A 92 -11.71 -8.46 13.89
C SER A 92 -10.81 -7.39 13.24
N GLY A 93 -10.15 -7.75 12.13
CA GLY A 93 -9.27 -6.83 11.40
C GLY A 93 -7.94 -6.55 12.09
N GLU A 94 -7.46 -7.47 12.94
CA GLU A 94 -6.21 -7.29 13.67
C GLU A 94 -5.03 -7.00 12.73
N HIS A 95 -4.28 -5.96 13.04
CA HIS A 95 -3.12 -5.53 12.26
C HIS A 95 -1.93 -6.44 12.52
N TYR A 96 -1.37 -7.00 11.44
CA TYR A 96 -0.25 -7.95 11.51
C TYR A 96 1.08 -7.35 11.04
N GLU A 97 1.09 -6.68 9.89
CA GLU A 97 2.32 -6.16 9.28
C GLU A 97 2.06 -4.87 8.49
N THR A 98 3.09 -4.03 8.37
CA THR A 98 3.07 -2.80 7.57
C THR A 98 4.29 -2.76 6.66
N LYS A 99 4.05 -2.66 5.36
CA LYS A 99 5.12 -2.45 4.36
C LYS A 99 5.04 -1.03 3.83
N PHE A 100 6.01 -0.20 4.20
CA PHE A 100 6.08 1.21 3.84
C PHE A 100 6.60 1.40 2.42
N LEU A 101 5.94 2.21 1.59
CA LEU A 101 6.44 2.62 0.28
C LEU A 101 7.27 3.90 0.45
N THR A 102 8.58 3.79 0.32
CA THR A 102 9.54 4.87 0.62
C THR A 102 10.46 5.12 -0.58
N GLY A 103 11.32 6.15 -0.49
CA GLY A 103 12.40 6.35 -1.46
C GLY A 103 13.40 5.16 -1.56
N TYR A 104 13.45 4.29 -0.56
CA TYR A 104 14.24 3.05 -0.59
C TYR A 104 13.48 1.85 -1.21
N GLY A 105 12.30 2.09 -1.79
CA GLY A 105 11.37 1.05 -2.21
C GLY A 105 10.46 0.62 -1.06
N ILE A 106 10.03 -0.64 -1.09
CA ILE A 106 9.10 -1.22 -0.12
C ILE A 106 9.87 -1.78 1.07
N LEU A 107 9.57 -1.27 2.26
CA LEU A 107 10.23 -1.65 3.48
C LEU A 107 9.23 -2.30 4.45
N PRO A 108 9.31 -3.62 4.71
CA PRO A 108 8.52 -4.25 5.76
C PRO A 108 8.95 -3.76 7.15
N GLN A 109 8.01 -3.54 8.06
CA GLN A 109 8.30 -3.02 9.40
C GLN A 109 9.11 -4.03 10.22
N SER A 110 8.74 -5.31 10.14
CA SER A 110 9.26 -6.35 11.03
C SER A 110 10.34 -7.23 10.41
N ASP A 111 10.87 -6.87 9.23
CA ASP A 111 11.90 -7.68 8.56
C ASP A 111 13.25 -7.60 9.28
N PRO A 112 13.75 -8.71 9.88
CA PRO A 112 15.00 -8.72 10.62
C PRO A 112 16.23 -8.59 9.72
N GLU A 113 16.12 -8.90 8.43
CA GLU A 113 17.23 -8.89 7.46
C GLU A 113 17.51 -7.47 6.92
N LEU A 114 16.62 -6.49 7.18
CA LEU A 114 16.87 -5.11 6.80
C LEU A 114 18.12 -4.55 7.49
N PRO A 115 18.98 -3.79 6.79
CA PRO A 115 20.14 -3.16 7.42
C PRO A 115 19.76 -2.26 8.60
N ASP A 116 20.62 -2.19 9.63
CA ASP A 116 20.37 -1.43 10.87
C ASP A 116 19.93 0.02 10.63
N HIS A 117 20.56 0.69 9.66
CA HIS A 117 20.24 2.08 9.32
C HIS A 117 18.85 2.23 8.69
N ILE A 118 18.36 1.22 7.96
CA ILE A 118 17.01 1.19 7.39
C ILE A 118 15.98 0.94 8.49
N ARG A 119 16.24 0.00 9.40
CA ARG A 119 15.35 -0.22 10.57
C ARG A 119 15.26 1.02 11.45
N ALA A 120 16.39 1.71 11.67
CA ALA A 120 16.41 2.99 12.37
C ALA A 120 15.61 4.06 11.61
N TYR A 121 15.73 4.13 10.28
CA TYR A 121 14.93 5.04 9.45
C TYR A 121 13.42 4.79 9.60
N ILE A 122 12.94 3.54 9.54
CA ILE A 122 11.52 3.21 9.69
C ILE A 122 11.04 3.65 11.08
N ARG A 123 11.77 3.24 12.13
CA ARG A 123 11.45 3.56 13.52
C ARG A 123 11.36 5.07 13.71
N ASP A 124 12.40 5.79 13.32
CA ASP A 124 12.51 7.22 13.59
C ASP A 124 11.59 8.05 12.68
N THR A 125 11.23 7.56 11.49
CA THR A 125 10.39 8.31 10.54
C THR A 125 8.91 8.10 10.78
N PHE A 126 8.49 6.87 11.08
CA PHE A 126 7.08 6.49 11.07
C PHE A 126 6.55 6.01 12.42
N ILE A 127 7.36 5.37 13.27
CA ILE A 127 6.86 4.73 14.49
C ILE A 127 6.88 5.71 15.68
N PRO A 128 5.81 5.82 16.50
CA PRO A 128 4.48 5.22 16.29
C PRO A 128 3.66 6.01 15.24
N TYR A 129 2.73 5.33 14.57
CA TYR A 129 1.87 5.91 13.53
C TYR A 129 0.37 5.69 13.79
N ASP A 130 -0.44 6.54 13.16
CA ASP A 130 -1.84 6.25 12.83
C ASP A 130 -1.91 5.69 11.40
N TYR A 131 -2.86 4.81 11.13
CA TYR A 131 -3.06 4.23 9.80
C TYR A 131 -4.53 4.14 9.44
N GLY A 132 -4.82 4.21 8.15
CA GLY A 132 -6.11 3.85 7.58
C GLY A 132 -5.93 3.26 6.18
N TYR A 133 -6.92 2.52 5.70
CA TYR A 133 -6.85 1.82 4.43
C TYR A 133 -8.02 2.15 3.50
N THR A 134 -7.83 1.84 2.23
CA THR A 134 -8.77 2.17 1.14
C THR A 134 -9.99 1.27 1.11
N ALA A 135 -9.88 0.01 1.58
CA ALA A 135 -10.99 -0.93 1.63
C ALA A 135 -12.05 -0.58 2.69
N ALA A 136 -13.24 -1.16 2.53
CA ALA A 136 -14.25 -1.24 3.58
C ALA A 136 -14.12 -2.61 4.27
N ILE A 137 -13.76 -2.61 5.55
CA ILE A 137 -13.62 -3.81 6.37
C ILE A 137 -14.54 -3.65 7.58
N PRO A 138 -15.80 -4.12 7.51
CA PRO A 138 -16.80 -3.88 8.56
C PRO A 138 -16.48 -4.55 9.90
N SER A 139 -15.71 -5.63 9.88
CA SER A 139 -15.30 -6.37 11.08
C SER A 139 -14.14 -5.71 11.83
N ASP A 140 -13.47 -4.71 11.25
CA ASP A 140 -12.36 -4.01 11.88
C ASP A 140 -12.84 -3.06 12.99
N ILE A 141 -12.41 -3.33 14.22
CA ILE A 141 -12.70 -2.52 15.40
C ILE A 141 -11.53 -1.62 15.84
N HIS A 142 -10.37 -1.76 15.20
CA HIS A 142 -9.13 -1.05 15.51
C HIS A 142 -9.04 0.30 14.80
N VAL A 143 -9.59 0.42 13.59
CA VAL A 143 -9.52 1.66 12.79
C VAL A 143 -10.83 2.44 12.84
N ASN A 144 -10.82 3.57 13.55
CA ASN A 144 -11.88 4.57 13.47
C ASN A 144 -11.53 5.65 12.43
N LYS A 145 -12.14 5.56 11.24
CA LYS A 145 -11.89 6.50 10.13
C LYS A 145 -12.14 7.97 10.48
N SER A 146 -13.02 8.26 11.43
CA SER A 146 -13.34 9.64 11.85
C SER A 146 -12.30 10.26 12.79
N SER A 147 -11.53 9.44 13.49
CA SER A 147 -10.45 9.91 14.38
C SER A 147 -9.09 9.95 13.70
N LEU A 148 -8.99 9.54 12.44
CA LEU A 148 -7.74 9.58 11.69
C LEU A 148 -7.25 11.04 11.51
N PRO A 149 -5.93 11.25 11.50
CA PRO A 149 -5.38 12.56 11.20
C PRO A 149 -5.91 13.12 9.87
N GLU A 150 -6.02 14.45 9.80
CA GLU A 150 -6.63 15.14 8.65
C GLU A 150 -5.98 14.74 7.32
N ALA A 151 -4.65 14.70 7.26
CA ALA A 151 -3.95 14.35 6.03
C ALA A 151 -4.20 12.89 5.58
N VAL A 152 -4.38 11.96 6.53
CA VAL A 152 -4.74 10.58 6.22
C VAL A 152 -6.16 10.51 5.66
N ARG A 153 -7.12 11.20 6.30
CA ARG A 153 -8.51 11.28 5.82
C ARG A 153 -8.63 11.93 4.45
N GLU A 154 -7.88 12.99 4.22
CA GLU A 154 -7.82 13.71 2.95
C GLU A 154 -7.34 12.80 1.81
N MET A 155 -6.25 12.08 2.01
CA MET A 155 -5.77 11.11 1.01
C MET A 155 -6.80 10.00 0.76
N LEU A 156 -7.33 9.39 1.82
CA LEU A 156 -8.30 8.29 1.72
C LEU A 156 -9.65 8.71 1.13
N SER A 157 -10.01 9.99 1.13
CA SER A 157 -11.28 10.47 0.58
C SER A 157 -11.17 10.96 -0.87
N THR A 158 -9.97 11.25 -1.37
CA THR A 158 -9.78 11.88 -2.68
C THR A 158 -8.91 11.08 -3.65
N PHE A 159 -8.28 9.99 -3.21
CA PHE A 159 -7.34 9.23 -4.03
C PHE A 159 -7.95 8.73 -5.35
N GLN A 160 -9.22 8.30 -5.34
CA GLN A 160 -9.93 7.79 -6.52
C GLN A 160 -10.07 8.83 -7.64
N ASN A 161 -9.95 10.12 -7.33
CA ASN A 161 -9.99 11.20 -8.33
C ASN A 161 -8.69 11.34 -9.14
N HIS A 162 -7.65 10.57 -8.79
CA HIS A 162 -6.32 10.69 -9.36
C HIS A 162 -5.99 9.46 -10.19
N VAL A 163 -5.56 9.66 -11.44
CA VAL A 163 -5.15 8.56 -12.31
C VAL A 163 -3.63 8.53 -12.38
N ALA A 164 -3.03 7.39 -12.07
CA ALA A 164 -1.60 7.19 -12.26
C ALA A 164 -1.30 7.13 -13.75
N ILE A 165 -0.58 8.14 -14.26
CA ILE A 165 0.14 7.99 -15.53
C ILE A 165 1.40 7.21 -15.18
N LEU A 166 1.33 5.90 -15.40
CA LEU A 166 2.48 5.03 -15.24
C LEU A 166 3.52 5.39 -16.30
N GLU A 167 4.76 5.62 -15.88
CA GLU A 167 5.88 5.59 -16.81
C GLU A 167 5.97 4.13 -17.26
N SER A 168 5.67 3.89 -18.53
CA SER A 168 5.64 2.54 -19.11
C SER A 168 6.90 1.79 -18.73
N ALA A 169 6.74 0.58 -18.18
CA ALA A 169 7.83 -0.40 -18.15
C ALA A 169 8.42 -0.50 -19.58
N PRO A 170 9.74 -0.69 -19.75
CA PRO A 170 10.30 -0.91 -21.08
C PRO A 170 9.50 -2.04 -21.72
N GLU A 171 8.93 -1.76 -22.90
CA GLU A 171 8.38 -2.81 -23.74
C GLU A 171 9.47 -3.86 -23.88
N MET A 172 9.25 -5.06 -23.33
CA MET A 172 10.06 -6.20 -23.75
C MET A 172 9.70 -6.42 -25.20
N SER A 173 10.52 -5.87 -26.09
CA SER A 173 10.42 -6.07 -27.52
C SER A 173 10.33 -7.57 -27.81
N GLU A 174 9.42 -7.97 -28.69
CA GLU A 174 9.19 -9.34 -29.18
C GLU A 174 10.39 -9.92 -29.97
N GLN A 175 11.64 -9.55 -29.66
CA GLN A 175 12.83 -9.95 -30.42
C GLN A 175 13.70 -11.04 -29.78
N GLU A 176 13.36 -11.57 -28.60
CA GLU A 176 14.17 -12.64 -27.96
C GLU A 176 13.53 -14.05 -28.00
N GLU A 177 12.46 -14.26 -28.79
CA GLU A 177 11.86 -15.60 -28.97
C GLU A 177 12.36 -16.34 -30.23
N LEU A 178 13.42 -15.85 -30.88
CA LEU A 178 13.98 -16.45 -32.11
C LEU A 178 15.41 -17.00 -32.00
N GLU A 179 15.99 -17.08 -30.81
CA GLU A 179 17.33 -17.68 -30.61
C GLU A 179 17.42 -18.69 -29.45
N ARG A 180 16.38 -19.52 -29.24
CA ARG A 180 16.52 -20.73 -28.40
C ARG A 180 16.02 -21.99 -29.09
#